data_AF-A0AAJ1UFI3-F1
#
_entry.id   AF-A0AAJ1UFI3-F1
#
_cell.length_a   1.000
_cell.length_b   1.000
_cell.length_c   1.000
_cell.angle_alpha   90.00
_cell.angle_beta   90.00
_cell.angle_gamma   90.00
#
_symmetry.space_group_name_H-M   'P 1'
#
loop_
_entity.id
_entity.type
_entity.pdbx_description
1 polymer ?
#
loop_
_entity_poly.entity_id
_entity_poly.type
_entity_poly.pdbx_seq_one_letter_code
_entity_poly.pdbx_strand_id
1 'polypeptide(L)'
;ANSELPSAEEFESWIFDDILPKVRETGGYINNDDLFINTYLPFADESTKAMFKNTLEVVRKQNETIQIMQPKANYFDDLIDRNLLTNIRDTAKELKIKQSDFTKWLEKNNYIYRDSKNKIRPYAEYTPSLFELKEFVT
;
A
#
# COMPACT_ATOMS: atom_id res chain seq x y z
N ALA A 1 -16.34 -17.10 32.47
CA ALA A 1 -16.52 -16.03 33.47
C ALA A 1 -16.01 -14.77 32.80
N ASN A 2 -16.91 -13.85 32.44
CA ASN A 2 -16.50 -12.56 31.86
C ASN A 2 -16.32 -11.59 33.02
N SER A 3 -15.12 -11.05 33.15
CA SER A 3 -14.82 -10.02 34.14
C SER A 3 -15.36 -8.69 33.60
N GLU A 4 -16.26 -8.04 34.33
CA GLU A 4 -16.88 -6.76 33.96
C GLU A 4 -16.03 -5.54 34.37
N LEU A 5 -14.75 -5.76 34.67
CA LEU A 5 -13.82 -4.66 34.95
C LEU A 5 -13.40 -4.04 33.61
N PRO A 6 -13.38 -2.70 33.47
CA PRO A 6 -12.91 -2.05 32.25
C PRO A 6 -11.50 -2.51 31.82
N SER A 7 -10.63 -2.82 32.78
CA SER A 7 -9.29 -3.36 32.52
C SER A 7 -9.29 -4.77 31.94
N ALA A 8 -10.34 -5.56 32.18
CA ALA A 8 -10.48 -6.89 31.62
C ALA A 8 -10.91 -6.83 30.15
N GLU A 9 -11.78 -5.89 29.78
CA GLU A 9 -12.19 -5.67 28.40
C GLU A 9 -11.02 -5.18 27.53
N GLU A 10 -10.22 -4.24 28.03
CA GLU A 10 -9.00 -3.77 27.34
C GLU A 10 -7.99 -4.91 27.15
N PHE A 11 -7.78 -5.74 28.19
CA PHE A 11 -6.89 -6.89 28.10
C PHE A 11 -7.39 -7.94 27.11
N GLU A 12 -8.69 -8.23 27.12
CA GLU A 12 -9.30 -9.18 26.19
C GLU A 12 -9.14 -8.70 24.75
N SER A 13 -9.51 -7.45 24.44
CA SER A 13 -9.34 -6.88 23.10
C SER A 13 -7.88 -6.90 22.67
N TRP A 14 -6.93 -6.52 23.55
CA TRP A 14 -5.51 -6.59 23.23
C TRP A 14 -5.05 -8.03 22.87
N ILE A 15 -5.50 -9.04 23.61
CA ILE A 15 -5.15 -10.43 23.33
C ILE A 15 -5.75 -10.92 22.00
N PHE A 16 -7.03 -10.66 21.74
CA PHE A 16 -7.73 -11.20 20.57
C PHE A 16 -7.44 -10.42 19.28
N ASP A 17 -7.29 -9.11 19.36
CA ASP A 17 -7.12 -8.25 18.20
C ASP A 17 -5.65 -8.11 17.80
N ASP A 18 -4.71 -8.21 18.76
CA ASP A 18 -3.28 -8.00 18.49
C ASP A 18 -2.44 -9.27 18.69
N ILE A 19 -2.53 -9.91 19.86
CA ILE A 19 -1.60 -10.98 20.23
C ILE A 19 -1.86 -12.28 19.47
N LEU A 20 -3.09 -12.82 19.54
CA LEU A 20 -3.42 -14.09 18.90
C LEU A 20 -3.22 -14.08 17.37
N PRO A 21 -3.59 -13.02 16.63
CA PRO A 21 -3.29 -12.92 15.21
C PRO A 21 -1.78 -12.98 14.93
N LYS A 22 -0.97 -12.18 15.65
CA LYS A 22 0.49 -12.18 15.49
C LYS A 22 1.10 -13.55 15.77
N VAL A 23 0.70 -14.21 16.86
CA VAL A 23 1.18 -15.56 17.21
C VAL A 23 0.77 -16.59 16.16
N ARG A 24 -0.45 -16.49 15.61
CA ARG A 24 -0.92 -17.39 14.54
C ARG A 24 -0.10 -17.25 13.27
N GLU A 25 0.27 -16.03 12.89
CA GLU A 25 1.03 -15.76 11.67
C GLU A 25 2.53 -16.08 11.81
N THR A 26 3.12 -15.71 12.94
CA THR A 26 4.59 -15.71 13.12
C THR A 26 5.10 -16.82 14.04
N GLY A 27 4.21 -17.52 14.74
CA GLY A 27 4.55 -18.58 15.69
C GLY A 27 5.00 -18.07 17.08
N GLY A 28 5.06 -16.76 17.31
CA GLY A 28 5.44 -16.20 18.60
C GLY A 28 5.19 -14.70 18.74
N TYR A 29 5.26 -14.18 19.97
CA TYR A 29 5.15 -12.75 20.25
C TYR A 29 6.30 -12.30 21.15
N ILE A 30 7.06 -11.32 20.69
CA ILE A 30 8.22 -10.77 21.41
C ILE A 30 7.92 -9.32 21.73
N ASN A 31 7.68 -9.03 23.02
CA ASN A 31 7.50 -7.66 23.53
C ASN A 31 8.72 -7.15 24.30
N ASN A 32 9.64 -8.05 24.64
CA ASN A 32 10.84 -7.72 25.39
C ASN A 32 11.98 -8.63 24.93
N ASP A 33 12.89 -8.06 24.15
CA ASP A 33 14.01 -8.77 23.54
C ASP A 33 14.94 -9.38 24.60
N ASP A 34 15.20 -8.65 25.69
CA ASP A 34 16.08 -9.12 26.77
C ASP A 34 15.47 -10.31 27.52
N LEU A 35 14.17 -10.26 27.82
CA LEU A 35 13.46 -11.37 28.44
C LEU A 35 13.41 -12.59 27.50
N PHE A 36 13.19 -12.36 26.21
CA PHE A 36 13.17 -13.42 25.20
C PHE A 36 14.55 -14.10 25.09
N ILE A 37 15.61 -13.32 24.91
CA ILE A 37 16.99 -13.83 24.77
C ILE A 37 17.42 -14.57 26.03
N ASN A 38 17.15 -14.03 27.22
CA ASN A 38 17.55 -14.70 28.46
C ASN A 38 16.76 -16.00 28.71
N THR A 39 15.50 -16.06 28.29
CA THR A 39 14.65 -17.25 28.44
C THR A 39 15.02 -18.34 27.45
N TYR A 40 15.21 -18.00 26.16
CA TYR A 40 15.37 -18.98 25.08
C TYR A 40 16.83 -19.24 24.69
N LEU A 41 17.75 -18.32 25.01
CA LEU A 41 19.20 -18.46 24.76
C LEU A 41 20.02 -18.32 26.06
N PRO A 42 19.67 -19.02 27.17
CA PRO A 42 20.31 -18.79 28.46
C PRO A 42 21.82 -19.11 28.46
N PHE A 43 22.22 -20.13 27.70
CA PHE A 43 23.60 -20.62 27.62
C PHE A 43 24.41 -20.02 26.46
N ALA A 44 23.81 -19.15 25.65
CA ALA A 44 24.53 -18.46 24.59
C ALA A 44 25.54 -17.48 25.19
N ASP A 45 26.68 -17.32 24.52
CA ASP A 45 27.67 -16.30 24.89
C ASP A 45 27.14 -14.89 24.60
N GLU A 46 27.79 -13.89 25.19
CA GLU A 46 27.36 -12.50 25.12
C GLU A 46 27.35 -11.95 23.68
N SER A 47 28.27 -12.41 22.83
CA SER A 47 28.34 -11.98 21.44
C SER A 47 27.17 -12.51 20.62
N THR A 48 26.78 -13.77 20.85
CA THR A 48 25.61 -14.40 20.23
C THR A 48 24.32 -13.70 20.67
N LYS A 49 24.18 -13.39 21.96
CA LYS A 49 23.04 -12.62 22.49
C LYS A 49 22.94 -11.24 21.87
N ALA A 50 24.05 -10.51 21.80
CA ALA A 50 24.11 -9.19 21.18
C ALA A 50 23.77 -9.23 19.68
N MET A 51 24.30 -10.22 18.94
CA MET A 51 23.98 -10.41 17.53
C MET A 51 22.48 -10.67 17.31
N PHE A 52 21.88 -11.53 18.14
CA PHE A 52 20.45 -11.85 18.04
C PHE A 52 19.58 -10.62 18.33
N LYS A 53 19.91 -9.86 19.37
CA LYS A 53 19.23 -8.60 19.72
C LYS A 53 19.27 -7.59 18.56
N ASN A 54 20.46 -7.36 18.00
CA ASN A 54 20.63 -6.46 16.85
C ASN A 54 19.82 -6.96 15.64
N THR A 55 19.78 -8.27 15.42
CA THR A 55 19.02 -8.86 14.31
C THR A 55 17.52 -8.61 14.48
N LEU A 56 16.97 -8.82 15.68
CA LEU A 56 15.56 -8.53 15.97
C LEU A 56 15.22 -7.04 15.71
N GLU A 57 16.09 -6.13 16.17
CA GLU A 57 15.88 -4.69 15.96
C GLU A 57 15.88 -4.32 14.47
N VAL A 58 16.85 -4.85 13.72
CA VAL A 58 16.95 -4.62 12.27
C VAL A 58 15.73 -5.17 11.54
N VAL A 59 15.30 -6.39 11.85
CA VAL A 59 14.11 -7.01 11.25
C VAL A 59 12.86 -6.18 11.54
N ARG A 60 12.69 -5.68 12.76
CA ARG A 60 11.53 -4.83 13.10
C ARG A 60 11.52 -3.53 12.28
N LYS A 61 12.66 -2.84 12.19
CA LYS A 61 12.80 -1.61 11.37
C LYS A 61 12.56 -1.87 9.88
N GLN A 62 13.04 -3.00 9.38
CA GLN A 62 12.79 -3.41 7.99
C GLN A 62 11.31 -3.67 7.76
N ASN A 63 10.63 -4.40 8.65
CA ASN A 63 9.20 -4.67 8.55
C ASN A 63 8.37 -3.37 8.60
N GLU A 64 8.70 -2.43 9.48
CA GLU A 64 8.07 -1.10 9.52
C GLU A 64 8.26 -0.36 8.19
N THR A 65 9.47 -0.38 7.64
CA THR A 65 9.76 0.27 6.35
C THR A 65 8.99 -0.42 5.22
N ILE A 66 8.93 -1.75 5.21
CA ILE A 66 8.16 -2.54 4.23
C ILE A 66 6.68 -2.16 4.31
N GLN A 67 6.09 -2.08 5.50
CA GLN A 67 4.68 -1.67 5.66
C GLN A 67 4.41 -0.27 5.10
N ILE A 68 5.35 0.67 5.26
CA ILE A 68 5.24 2.03 4.70
C ILE A 68 5.41 2.02 3.17
N MET A 69 6.28 1.16 2.64
CA MET A 69 6.55 1.06 1.20
C MET A 69 5.48 0.26 0.45
N GLN A 70 4.84 -0.72 1.10
CA GLN A 70 3.84 -1.60 0.51
C GLN A 70 2.71 -0.85 -0.21
N PRO A 71 2.05 0.18 0.37
CA PRO A 71 1.00 0.89 -0.36
C PRO A 71 1.54 1.66 -1.57
N LYS A 72 2.80 2.12 -1.54
CA LYS A 72 3.44 2.79 -2.67
C LYS A 72 3.79 1.80 -3.78
N ALA A 73 4.28 0.62 -3.40
CA ALA A 73 4.55 -0.48 -4.32
C ALA A 73 3.25 -0.95 -4.98
N ASN A 74 2.22 -1.26 -4.20
CA ASN A 74 0.90 -1.67 -4.70
C ASN A 74 0.31 -0.63 -5.67
N TYR A 75 0.39 0.67 -5.36
CA TYR A 75 -0.05 1.72 -6.28
C TYR A 75 0.72 1.71 -7.60
N PHE A 76 2.04 1.49 -7.54
CA PHE A 76 2.88 1.44 -8.72
C PHE A 76 2.61 0.19 -9.57
N ASP A 77 2.42 -0.96 -8.93
CA ASP A 77 2.04 -2.21 -9.59
C ASP A 77 0.65 -2.07 -10.25
N ASP A 78 -0.33 -1.48 -9.55
CA ASP A 78 -1.66 -1.16 -10.10
C ASP A 78 -1.58 -0.21 -11.32
N LEU A 79 -0.63 0.73 -11.32
CA LEU A 79 -0.40 1.63 -12.45
C LEU A 79 0.25 0.92 -13.64
N ILE A 80 1.25 0.07 -13.38
CA ILE A 80 1.91 -0.72 -14.42
C ILE A 80 0.91 -1.67 -15.07
N ASP A 81 0.09 -2.35 -14.27
CA ASP A 81 -0.96 -3.27 -14.76
C ASP A 81 -2.00 -2.55 -15.64
N ARG A 82 -2.19 -1.23 -15.43
CA ARG A 82 -3.02 -0.39 -16.28
C ARG A 82 -2.31 0.14 -17.53
N ASN A 83 -1.09 -0.32 -17.82
CA ASN A 83 -0.22 0.18 -18.88
C ASN A 83 0.12 1.67 -18.70
N LEU A 84 0.21 2.15 -17.45
CA LEU A 84 0.39 3.56 -17.06
C LEU A 84 -0.69 4.52 -17.59
N LEU A 85 -1.82 3.98 -18.07
CA LEU A 85 -2.92 4.78 -18.59
C LEU A 85 -3.70 5.42 -17.43
N THR A 86 -3.68 6.74 -17.37
CA THR A 86 -4.55 7.53 -16.50
C THR A 86 -5.74 8.05 -17.30
N ASN A 87 -6.90 8.20 -16.65
CA ASN A 87 -8.05 8.81 -17.32
C ASN A 87 -7.88 10.33 -17.40
N ILE A 88 -8.58 10.97 -18.34
CA ILE A 88 -8.51 12.43 -18.58
C ILE A 88 -8.71 13.25 -17.30
N ARG A 89 -9.54 12.77 -16.36
CA ARG A 89 -9.80 13.48 -15.10
C ARG A 89 -8.61 13.42 -14.14
N ASP A 90 -8.00 12.25 -13.99
CA ASP A 90 -6.86 12.06 -13.10
C ASP A 90 -5.61 12.73 -13.66
N THR A 91 -5.38 12.65 -14.98
CA THR A 91 -4.30 13.42 -15.65
C THR A 91 -4.45 14.92 -15.42
N ALA A 92 -5.69 15.46 -15.51
CA ALA A 92 -5.92 16.88 -15.26
C ALA A 92 -5.59 17.28 -13.80
N LYS A 93 -5.93 16.42 -12.82
CA LYS A 93 -5.60 16.64 -11.41
C LYS A 93 -4.10 16.61 -11.17
N GLU A 94 -3.37 15.65 -11.75
CA GLU A 94 -1.91 15.55 -11.66
C GLU A 94 -1.22 16.79 -12.21
N LEU A 95 -1.72 17.31 -13.34
CA LEU A 95 -1.26 18.57 -13.94
C LEU A 95 -1.75 19.83 -13.19
N LYS A 96 -2.54 19.68 -12.12
CA LYS A 96 -3.13 20.76 -11.31
C LYS A 96 -3.97 21.75 -12.13
N ILE A 97 -4.65 21.26 -13.16
CA ILE A 97 -5.53 22.06 -14.03
C ILE A 97 -6.97 21.53 -13.98
N LYS A 98 -7.95 22.37 -14.32
CA LYS A 98 -9.35 21.92 -14.38
C LYS A 98 -9.52 20.94 -15.54
N GLN A 99 -10.27 19.86 -15.32
CA GLN A 99 -10.58 18.86 -16.35
C GLN A 99 -11.18 19.51 -17.62
N SER A 100 -12.04 20.52 -17.47
CA SER A 100 -12.61 21.27 -18.60
C SER A 100 -11.55 21.93 -19.46
N ASP A 101 -10.54 22.51 -18.84
CA ASP A 101 -9.51 23.29 -19.51
C ASP A 101 -8.52 22.35 -20.20
N PHE A 102 -8.18 21.23 -19.54
CA PHE A 102 -7.39 20.16 -20.14
C PHE A 102 -8.09 19.55 -21.36
N THR A 103 -9.39 19.26 -21.25
CA THR A 103 -10.17 18.70 -22.37
C THR A 103 -10.22 19.67 -23.55
N LYS A 104 -10.46 20.96 -23.30
CA LYS A 104 -10.44 22.00 -24.34
C LYS A 104 -9.06 22.14 -24.99
N TRP A 105 -7.99 22.03 -24.22
CA TRP A 105 -6.62 22.07 -24.74
C TRP A 105 -6.36 20.88 -25.67
N LEU A 106 -6.78 19.68 -25.28
CA LEU A 106 -6.66 18.47 -26.11
C LEU A 106 -7.46 18.58 -27.42
N GLU A 107 -8.70 19.10 -27.34
CA GLU A 107 -9.54 19.35 -28.53
C GLU A 107 -8.90 20.39 -29.47
N LYS A 108 -8.41 21.51 -28.90
CA LYS A 108 -7.78 22.60 -29.67
C LYS A 108 -6.51 22.15 -30.41
N ASN A 109 -5.75 21.24 -29.83
CA ASN A 109 -4.52 20.70 -30.43
C ASN A 109 -4.78 19.44 -31.26
N ASN A 110 -6.04 19.11 -31.57
CA ASN A 110 -6.42 17.94 -32.38
C ASN A 110 -5.98 16.58 -31.80
N TYR A 111 -5.79 16.45 -30.48
CA TYR A 111 -5.51 15.14 -29.87
C TYR A 111 -6.77 14.29 -29.73
N ILE A 112 -7.90 14.93 -29.46
CA ILE A 112 -9.21 14.30 -29.27
C ILE A 112 -10.29 15.05 -30.05
N TYR A 113 -11.37 14.35 -30.36
CA TYR A 113 -12.58 14.90 -30.96
C TYR A 113 -13.82 14.38 -30.23
N ARG A 114 -14.99 14.93 -30.58
CA ARG A 114 -16.29 14.49 -30.07
C ARG A 114 -17.06 13.80 -31.17
N ASP A 115 -17.51 12.58 -30.90
CA ASP A 115 -18.38 11.82 -31.79
C ASP A 115 -19.80 12.44 -31.82
N SER A 116 -20.64 11.99 -32.76
CA SER A 116 -22.07 12.26 -32.90
C SER A 116 -22.86 12.19 -31.59
N LYS A 117 -22.43 11.34 -30.64
CA LYS A 117 -23.02 11.18 -29.29
C LYS A 117 -22.38 12.07 -28.23
N ASN A 118 -21.61 13.09 -28.62
CA ASN A 118 -20.83 13.98 -27.74
C ASN A 118 -19.81 13.25 -26.84
N LYS A 119 -19.41 12.04 -27.22
CA LYS A 119 -18.40 11.23 -26.50
C LYS A 119 -17.00 11.62 -26.97
N ILE A 120 -16.08 11.80 -26.02
CA ILE A 120 -14.67 12.07 -26.32
C ILE A 120 -14.02 10.82 -26.90
N ARG A 121 -13.29 11.00 -28.00
CA ARG A 121 -12.52 9.98 -28.71
C ARG A 121 -11.16 10.55 -29.13
N PRO A 122 -10.06 9.81 -29.01
CA PRO A 122 -8.77 10.21 -29.56
C PRO A 122 -8.75 10.05 -31.08
N TYR A 123 -7.95 10.85 -31.77
CA TYR A 123 -7.66 10.59 -33.18
C TYR A 123 -6.81 9.33 -33.35
N ALA A 124 -6.96 8.66 -34.50
CA ALA A 124 -6.25 7.41 -34.79
C ALA A 124 -4.73 7.56 -34.77
N GLU A 125 -4.19 8.72 -35.15
CA GLU A 125 -2.75 9.02 -35.11
C GLU A 125 -2.14 8.92 -33.70
N TYR A 126 -2.95 9.20 -32.68
CA TYR A 126 -2.53 9.19 -31.28
C TYR A 126 -2.92 7.89 -30.55
N THR A 127 -3.43 6.89 -31.29
CA THR A 127 -3.85 5.58 -30.76
C THR A 127 -2.99 4.47 -31.41
N PRO A 128 -2.22 3.66 -30.66
CA PRO A 128 -2.14 3.55 -29.20
C PRO A 128 -1.04 4.41 -28.54
N SER A 129 -0.42 5.34 -29.28
CA SER A 129 0.80 6.04 -28.82
C SER A 129 0.60 6.93 -27.59
N LEU A 130 -0.49 7.71 -27.53
CA LEU A 130 -0.84 8.59 -26.40
C LEU A 130 -2.16 8.19 -25.73
N PHE A 131 -3.04 7.48 -26.42
CA PHE A 131 -4.35 7.07 -25.91
C PHE A 131 -4.60 5.59 -26.21
N GLU A 132 -5.23 4.90 -25.26
CA GLU A 132 -5.76 3.55 -25.45
C GLU A 132 -7.27 3.55 -25.21
N LEU A 133 -8.03 2.92 -26.11
CA LEU A 133 -9.47 2.79 -25.96
C LEU A 133 -9.79 1.54 -25.11
N LYS A 134 -10.23 1.76 -23.87
CA LYS A 134 -10.78 0.70 -23.01
C LYS A 134 -12.30 0.83 -22.91
N GLU A 135 -12.99 -0.31 -23.01
CA GLU A 135 -14.42 -0.39 -22.73
C GLU A 135 -14.64 -0.25 -21.21
N PHE A 136 -15.46 0.70 -20.79
CA PHE A 136 -15.89 0.81 -19.40
C PHE A 136 -17.22 0.08 -19.24
N VAL A 137 -17.19 -1.06 -18.54
CA VAL A 137 -18.41 -1.70 -18.04
C VAL A 137 -18.90 -0.85 -16.86
N THR A 138 -20.15 -0.41 -16.93
CA THR A 138 -20.82 0.35 -15.86
C THR A 138 -21.39 -0.60 -14.83
#